data_AF-A0A239PCR9-F1
#
_entry.id   AF-A0A239PCR9-F1
#
_cell.length_a   1.000
_cell.length_b   1.000
_cell.length_c   1.000
_cell.angle_alpha   90.00
_cell.angle_beta   90.00
_cell.angle_gamma   90.00
#
_symmetry.space_group_name_H-M   'P 1'
#
loop_
_entity.id
_entity.type
_entity.pdbx_description
1 polymer ?
#
loop_
_entity_poly.entity_id
_entity_poly.type
_entity_poly.pdbx_seq_one_letter_code
_entity_poly.pdbx_strand_id
1 'polypeptide(L)'
;MSGQDPVVEFLDGLSVQRRAEARAVHDVIRAAAPDLEPWIWRGVMWGGTDQTILGHGRMTQVNRSGKKVEWFVMGLASQKAYLSLYVSAVRDGRYLAQVYGDRLGKVKIGSSSVSFRRLADLDLAVLAELAAEAAGGD
;
A
#
# COMPACT_ATOMS: atom_id res chain seq x y z
N MET A 1 -6.27 -24.50 -6.79
CA MET A 1 -5.79 -24.36 -5.40
C MET A 1 -6.64 -23.27 -4.76
N SER A 2 -7.56 -23.63 -3.87
CA SER A 2 -8.34 -22.64 -3.12
C SER A 2 -7.44 -22.07 -2.03
N GLY A 3 -6.58 -21.12 -2.41
CA GLY A 3 -5.81 -20.34 -1.44
C GLY A 3 -6.78 -19.51 -0.59
N GLN A 4 -6.39 -19.24 0.65
CA GLN A 4 -7.11 -18.31 1.52
C GLN A 4 -7.21 -16.94 0.83
N ASP A 5 -8.31 -16.22 1.06
CA ASP A 5 -8.46 -14.85 0.59
C ASP A 5 -7.25 -14.00 1.07
N PRO A 6 -6.56 -13.30 0.17
CA PRO A 6 -5.30 -12.60 0.51
C PRO A 6 -5.51 -11.52 1.57
N VAL A 7 -6.69 -10.91 1.61
CA VAL A 7 -7.06 -9.90 2.58
C VAL A 7 -7.24 -10.52 3.95
N VAL A 8 -7.95 -11.65 4.03
CA VAL A 8 -8.14 -12.41 5.29
C VAL A 8 -6.78 -12.88 5.81
N GLU A 9 -5.96 -13.46 4.95
CA GLU A 9 -4.60 -13.91 5.28
C GLU A 9 -3.74 -12.80 5.88
N PHE A 10 -3.71 -11.62 5.26
CA PHE A 10 -2.94 -10.49 5.78
C PHE A 10 -3.44 -10.05 7.15
N LEU A 11 -4.76 -9.90 7.30
CA LEU A 11 -5.39 -9.39 8.51
C LEU A 11 -5.29 -10.34 9.71
N ASP A 12 -5.31 -11.64 9.48
CA ASP A 12 -5.15 -12.64 10.53
C ASP A 12 -3.75 -12.61 11.13
N GLY A 13 -2.74 -12.19 10.36
CA GLY A 13 -1.37 -11.98 10.83
C GLY A 13 -1.17 -10.74 11.71
N LEU A 14 -2.19 -9.90 11.91
CA LEU A 14 -2.09 -8.63 12.64
C LEU A 14 -2.73 -8.71 14.03
N SER A 15 -2.27 -7.82 14.93
CA SER A 15 -2.98 -7.57 16.19
C SER A 15 -4.36 -6.96 15.93
N VAL A 16 -5.31 -7.16 16.86
CA VAL A 16 -6.70 -6.70 16.72
C VAL A 16 -6.80 -5.22 16.32
N GLN A 17 -5.99 -4.36 16.95
CA GLN A 17 -6.00 -2.93 16.64
C GLN A 17 -5.47 -2.66 15.22
N ARG A 18 -4.38 -3.30 14.79
CA ARG A 18 -3.85 -3.11 13.43
C ARG A 18 -4.77 -3.70 12.38
N ARG A 19 -5.47 -4.79 12.70
CA ARG A 19 -6.45 -5.42 11.82
C ARG A 19 -7.56 -4.45 11.43
N ALA A 20 -8.16 -3.76 12.41
CA ALA A 20 -9.24 -2.80 12.15
C ALA A 20 -8.79 -1.63 11.27
N GLU A 21 -7.60 -1.07 11.54
CA GLU A 21 -7.07 0.05 10.76
C GLU A 21 -6.67 -0.38 9.35
N ALA A 22 -6.02 -1.53 9.21
CA ALA A 22 -5.64 -2.06 7.90
C ALA A 22 -6.85 -2.43 7.05
N ARG A 23 -7.92 -2.97 7.66
CA ARG A 23 -9.22 -3.19 7.02
C ARG A 23 -9.79 -1.89 6.47
N ALA A 24 -9.85 -0.83 7.26
CA ALA A 24 -10.39 0.45 6.80
C ALA A 24 -9.60 1.03 5.62
N VAL A 25 -8.27 0.94 5.64
CA VAL A 25 -7.42 1.39 4.52
C VAL A 25 -7.69 0.55 3.27
N HIS A 26 -7.75 -0.78 3.41
CA HIS A 26 -8.09 -1.69 2.32
C HIS A 26 -9.45 -1.36 1.70
N ASP A 27 -10.47 -1.14 2.52
CA ASP A 27 -11.84 -0.87 2.05
C ASP A 27 -11.90 0.42 1.23
N VAL A 28 -11.18 1.47 1.65
CA VAL A 28 -11.08 2.72 0.89
C VAL A 28 -10.39 2.50 -0.46
N ILE A 29 -9.28 1.77 -0.48
CA ILE A 29 -8.56 1.46 -1.73
C ILE A 29 -9.47 0.66 -2.68
N ARG A 30 -10.18 -0.36 -2.18
CA ARG A 30 -11.07 -1.18 -3.02
C ARG A 30 -12.28 -0.41 -3.54
N ALA A 31 -12.84 0.50 -2.75
CA ALA A 31 -13.95 1.33 -3.19
C ALA A 31 -13.53 2.32 -4.30
N ALA A 32 -12.34 2.91 -4.19
CA ALA A 32 -11.83 3.89 -5.14
C ALA A 32 -11.16 3.26 -6.38
N ALA A 33 -10.59 2.06 -6.23
CA ALA A 33 -9.79 1.39 -7.24
C ALA A 33 -10.16 -0.11 -7.33
N PRO A 34 -11.37 -0.45 -7.81
CA PRO A 34 -11.85 -1.82 -7.87
C PRO A 34 -11.03 -2.70 -8.83
N ASP A 35 -10.33 -2.14 -9.82
CA ASP A 35 -9.49 -2.93 -10.74
C ASP A 35 -8.14 -3.35 -10.13
N LEU A 36 -7.72 -2.72 -9.01
CA LEU A 36 -6.49 -3.06 -8.31
C LEU A 36 -6.70 -4.25 -7.37
N GLU A 37 -6.80 -5.44 -7.97
CA GLU A 37 -7.08 -6.69 -7.27
C GLU A 37 -6.08 -6.98 -6.13
N PRO A 38 -6.57 -7.39 -4.94
CA PRO A 38 -5.71 -7.64 -3.79
C PRO A 38 -4.91 -8.94 -3.96
N TRP A 39 -3.69 -8.95 -3.43
CA TRP A 39 -2.84 -10.13 -3.40
C TRP A 39 -1.76 -10.03 -2.33
N ILE A 40 -1.16 -11.16 -1.95
CA ILE A 40 -0.05 -11.17 -1.00
C ILE A 40 1.28 -11.12 -1.73
N TRP A 41 2.03 -10.04 -1.49
CA TRP A 41 3.44 -9.98 -1.82
C TRP A 41 4.28 -10.45 -0.63
N ARG A 42 5.28 -11.30 -0.89
CA ARG A 42 6.25 -11.76 0.11
C ARG A 42 7.65 -11.55 -0.41
N GLY A 43 8.50 -10.96 0.42
CA GLY A 43 9.91 -10.83 0.09
C GLY A 43 10.68 -9.95 1.06
N VAL A 44 11.97 -9.85 0.78
CA VAL A 44 12.90 -9.01 1.54
C VAL A 44 12.82 -7.57 1.03
N MET A 45 12.41 -6.65 1.90
CA MET A 45 12.43 -5.21 1.62
C MET A 45 13.84 -4.64 1.74
N TRP A 46 14.08 -3.42 1.26
CA TRP A 46 15.41 -2.76 1.26
C TRP A 46 16.10 -2.67 2.63
N GLY A 47 15.36 -2.79 3.73
CA GLY A 47 15.90 -2.86 5.10
C GLY A 47 16.37 -4.25 5.53
N GLY A 48 16.37 -5.25 4.64
CA GLY A 48 16.73 -6.63 4.96
C GLY A 48 15.66 -7.38 5.77
N THR A 49 14.42 -6.90 5.75
CA THR A 49 13.31 -7.52 6.51
C THR A 49 12.40 -8.29 5.57
N ASP A 50 12.12 -9.54 5.92
CA ASP A 50 11.03 -10.30 5.30
C ASP A 50 9.70 -9.66 5.64
N GLN A 51 8.92 -9.31 4.62
CA GLN A 51 7.61 -8.71 4.79
C GLN A 51 6.54 -9.48 4.03
N THR A 52 5.38 -9.58 4.65
CA THR A 52 4.11 -9.91 4.01
C THR A 52 3.37 -8.59 3.80
N ILE A 53 3.09 -8.24 2.55
CA ILE A 53 2.44 -6.99 2.16
C ILE A 53 1.14 -7.33 1.44
N LEU A 54 0.05 -6.67 1.84
CA LEU A 54 -1.19 -6.71 1.08
C LEU A 54 -1.06 -5.76 -0.11
N GLY A 55 -0.71 -6.31 -1.26
CA GLY A 55 -0.63 -5.61 -2.53
C GLY A 55 -2.01 -5.42 -3.17
N HIS A 56 -2.14 -4.36 -3.96
CA HIS A 56 -3.29 -3.99 -4.76
C HIS A 56 -2.82 -3.67 -6.17
N GLY A 57 -3.35 -4.41 -7.14
CA GLY A 57 -2.84 -4.40 -8.50
C GLY A 57 -1.47 -5.08 -8.60
N ARG A 58 -1.22 -5.78 -9.71
CA ARG A 58 0.08 -6.37 -10.01
C ARG A 58 0.76 -5.55 -11.09
N MET A 59 2.03 -5.26 -10.91
CA MET A 59 2.88 -4.63 -11.91
C MET A 59 4.26 -5.29 -11.91
N THR A 60 5.06 -4.99 -12.93
CA THR A 60 6.47 -5.37 -12.95
C THR A 60 7.32 -4.15 -12.66
N GLN A 61 8.28 -4.28 -11.74
CA GLN A 61 9.28 -3.25 -11.47
C GLN A 61 10.68 -3.79 -11.75
N VAL A 62 11.59 -2.93 -12.21
CA VAL A 62 13.02 -3.27 -12.33
C VAL A 62 13.70 -2.90 -11.02
N ASN A 63 14.26 -3.89 -10.34
CA ASN A 63 14.99 -3.68 -9.10
C ASN A 63 16.38 -3.08 -9.34
N ARG A 64 17.10 -2.74 -8.27
CA ARG A 64 18.44 -2.13 -8.34
C ARG A 64 19.49 -2.99 -9.08
N SER A 65 19.28 -4.31 -9.15
CA SER A 65 20.15 -5.23 -9.88
C SER A 65 19.75 -5.39 -11.36
N GLY A 66 18.80 -4.60 -11.86
CA GLY A 66 18.31 -4.68 -13.23
C GLY A 66 17.34 -5.83 -13.50
N LYS A 67 16.92 -6.58 -12.47
CA LYS A 67 15.98 -7.71 -12.63
C LYS A 67 14.55 -7.22 -12.55
N LYS A 68 13.71 -7.74 -13.45
CA LYS A 68 12.26 -7.60 -13.37
C LYS A 68 11.73 -8.42 -12.19
N VAL A 69 10.95 -7.79 -11.33
CA VAL A 69 10.30 -8.42 -10.18
C VAL A 69 8.82 -8.07 -10.17
N GLU A 70 8.00 -8.99 -9.67
CA GLU A 70 6.60 -8.69 -9.39
C GLU A 70 6.50 -7.68 -8.25
N TRP A 71 5.62 -6.71 -8.45
CA TRP A 71 5.39 -5.61 -7.55
C TRP A 71 3.92 -5.21 -7.56
N PHE A 72 3.54 -4.27 -6.70
CA PHE A 72 2.17 -3.80 -6.58
C PHE A 72 2.06 -2.33 -6.97
N VAL A 73 0.87 -1.91 -7.42
CA VAL A 73 0.57 -0.49 -7.64
C VAL A 73 0.46 0.21 -6.29
N MET A 74 -0.26 -0.39 -5.34
CA MET A 74 -0.30 0.02 -3.95
C MET A 74 -0.07 -1.15 -3.01
N GLY A 75 0.61 -0.96 -1.88
CA GLY A 75 0.93 -2.05 -0.95
C GLY A 75 0.87 -1.63 0.50
N LEU A 76 0.06 -2.33 1.30
CA LEU A 76 -0.10 -2.06 2.73
C LEU A 76 0.76 -3.03 3.55
N ALA A 77 1.66 -2.46 4.37
CA ALA A 77 2.54 -3.20 5.26
C ALA A 77 2.33 -2.76 6.71
N SER A 78 2.29 -3.73 7.62
CA SER A 78 2.29 -3.46 9.06
C SER A 78 3.72 -3.49 9.60
N GLN A 79 4.18 -2.35 10.12
CA GLN A 79 5.45 -2.24 10.83
C GLN A 79 5.22 -2.30 12.34
N LYS A 80 6.30 -2.45 13.12
CA LYS A 80 6.21 -2.58 14.59
C LYS A 80 5.41 -1.47 15.28
N ALA A 81 5.45 -0.24 14.76
CA ALA A 81 4.84 0.93 15.41
C ALA A 81 3.93 1.77 14.51
N TYR A 82 3.74 1.39 13.24
CA TYR A 82 2.99 2.16 12.25
C TYR A 82 2.57 1.28 11.08
N LEU A 83 1.59 1.73 10.29
CA LEU A 83 1.27 1.19 8.98
C LEU A 83 2.02 1.99 7.91
N SER A 84 2.49 1.31 6.87
CA SER A 84 3.09 1.92 5.69
C SER A 84 2.29 1.53 4.46
N LEU A 85 1.79 2.54 3.74
CA LEU A 85 1.18 2.39 2.43
C LEU A 85 2.21 2.80 1.37
N TYR A 86 2.62 1.85 0.55
CA TYR A 86 3.46 2.09 -0.61
C TYR A 86 2.58 2.40 -1.83
N VAL A 87 2.99 3.38 -2.63
CA VAL A 87 2.29 3.86 -3.82
C VAL A 87 3.31 3.99 -4.94
N SER A 88 3.28 3.04 -5.87
CA SER A 88 4.23 2.93 -6.98
C SER A 88 3.90 3.86 -8.14
N ALA A 89 2.64 4.30 -8.25
CA ALA A 89 2.17 5.20 -9.29
C ALA A 89 2.88 6.57 -9.23
N VAL A 90 3.11 7.14 -10.41
CA VAL A 90 3.82 8.40 -10.60
C VAL A 90 3.00 9.38 -11.46
N ARG A 91 3.13 10.67 -11.18
CA ARG A 91 2.65 11.77 -12.01
C ARG A 91 3.80 12.74 -12.24
N ASP A 92 4.05 13.07 -13.51
CA ASP A 92 5.10 14.00 -13.93
C ASP A 92 6.47 13.71 -13.29
N GLY A 93 6.84 12.42 -13.23
CA GLY A 93 8.11 11.96 -12.66
C GLY A 93 8.18 11.97 -11.12
N ARG A 94 7.07 12.27 -10.43
CA ARG A 94 6.97 12.24 -8.97
C ARG A 94 6.01 11.15 -8.51
N TYR A 95 6.33 10.46 -7.42
CA TYR A 95 5.41 9.48 -6.84
C TYR A 95 4.14 10.17 -6.31
N LEU A 96 2.98 9.53 -6.51
CA LEU A 96 1.71 10.06 -6.01
C LEU A 96 1.71 10.26 -4.49
N ALA A 97 2.44 9.43 -3.74
CA ALA A 97 2.66 9.63 -2.31
C ALA A 97 3.23 11.02 -1.96
N GLN A 98 4.12 11.56 -2.81
CA GLN A 98 4.71 12.89 -2.63
C GLN A 98 3.78 13.99 -3.11
N VAL A 99 3.02 13.73 -4.16
CA VAL A 99 2.06 14.66 -4.75
C VAL A 99 0.90 14.94 -3.78
N TYR A 100 0.38 13.91 -3.14
CA TYR A 100 -0.73 14.00 -2.20
C TYR A 100 -0.29 14.24 -0.76
N GLY A 101 1.02 14.19 -0.48
CA GLY A 101 1.60 14.13 0.86
C GLY A 101 1.02 15.14 1.85
N ASP A 102 0.94 16.40 1.44
CA ASP A 102 0.50 17.52 2.29
C ASP A 102 -1.02 17.49 2.58
N ARG A 103 -1.79 16.72 1.82
CA ARG A 103 -3.24 16.59 1.95
C ARG A 103 -3.65 15.36 2.77
N LEU A 104 -2.75 14.39 2.95
CA LEU A 104 -3.05 13.09 3.56
C LEU A 104 -3.17 13.13 5.10
N GLY A 105 -3.04 14.30 5.72
CA GLY A 105 -3.15 14.48 7.16
C GLY A 105 -1.80 14.39 7.88
N LYS A 106 -1.78 13.79 9.08
CA LYS A 106 -0.59 13.67 9.94
C LYS A 106 0.22 12.42 9.60
N VAL A 107 0.76 12.41 8.40
CA VAL A 107 1.52 11.28 7.86
C VAL A 107 3.00 11.61 7.68
N LYS A 108 3.84 10.58 7.61
CA LYS A 108 5.22 10.70 7.16
C LYS A 108 5.32 10.25 5.72
N ILE A 109 5.80 11.13 4.85
CA ILE A 109 6.02 10.85 3.43
C ILE A 109 7.48 10.43 3.20
N GLY A 110 7.66 9.31 2.50
CA GLY A 110 8.94 8.87 1.93
C GLY A 110 8.93 9.04 0.41
N SER A 111 9.85 8.37 -0.30
CA SER A 111 9.90 8.46 -1.77
C SER A 111 8.59 7.98 -2.40
N SER A 112 8.16 6.77 -2.08
CA SER A 112 6.92 6.15 -2.58
C SER A 112 6.03 5.64 -1.44
N SER A 113 6.23 6.11 -0.22
CA SER A 113 5.56 5.58 0.98
C SER A 113 4.86 6.66 1.78
N VAL A 114 3.69 6.33 2.32
CA VAL A 114 2.94 7.10 3.30
C VAL A 114 2.90 6.27 4.59
N SER A 115 3.40 6.80 5.69
CA SER A 115 3.44 6.08 6.97
C SER A 115 2.65 6.83 8.04
N PHE A 116 1.82 6.09 8.80
CA PHE A 116 0.94 6.66 9.83
C PHE A 116 0.77 5.69 10.99
N ARG A 117 0.61 6.22 12.21
CA ARG A 117 0.57 5.39 13.44
C ARG A 117 -0.84 4.90 13.77
N ARG A 118 -1.85 5.65 13.37
CA ARG A 118 -3.26 5.39 13.63
C ARG A 118 -4.10 5.86 12.46
N LEU A 119 -5.26 5.24 12.26
CA LEU A 119 -6.16 5.61 11.16
C LEU A 119 -6.59 7.09 11.21
N ALA A 120 -6.81 7.64 12.41
CA ALA A 120 -7.19 9.03 12.61
C ALA A 120 -6.12 10.06 12.18
N ASP A 121 -4.88 9.61 11.94
CA ASP A 121 -3.81 10.47 11.42
C ASP A 121 -3.83 10.54 9.88
N LEU A 122 -4.66 9.73 9.19
CA LEU A 122 -4.76 9.63 7.74
C LEU A 122 -6.12 10.17 7.25
N ASP A 123 -6.10 11.06 6.27
CA ASP A 123 -7.32 11.52 5.60
C ASP A 123 -7.79 10.47 4.57
N LEU A 124 -8.93 9.83 4.85
CA LEU A 124 -9.47 8.76 4.02
C LEU A 124 -10.11 9.26 2.72
N ALA A 125 -10.61 10.49 2.67
CA ALA A 125 -11.14 11.06 1.44
C ALA A 125 -10.00 11.33 0.45
N VAL A 126 -8.89 11.88 0.95
CA VAL A 126 -7.68 12.10 0.15
C VAL A 126 -7.01 10.79 -0.24
N LEU A 127 -7.04 9.77 0.64
CA LEU A 127 -6.60 8.41 0.26
C LEU A 127 -7.41 7.85 -0.90
N ALA A 128 -8.74 8.04 -0.90
CA ALA A 128 -9.61 7.58 -1.98
C ALA A 128 -9.24 8.25 -3.33
N GLU A 129 -9.02 9.57 -3.33
CA GLU A 129 -8.54 10.28 -4.53
C GLU A 129 -7.19 9.73 -5.02
N LEU A 130 -6.23 9.53 -4.11
CA LEU A 130 -4.93 8.97 -4.44
C LEU A 130 -5.05 7.56 -5.04
N ALA A 131 -5.94 6.72 -4.48
CA ALA A 131 -6.14 5.35 -4.96
C ALA A 131 -6.79 5.34 -6.35
N ALA A 132 -7.78 6.19 -6.59
CA ALA A 132 -8.40 6.34 -7.90
C ALA A 132 -7.40 6.80 -8.96
N GLU A 133 -6.54 7.79 -8.64
CA GLU A 133 -5.50 8.23 -9.57
C GLU A 133 -4.43 7.14 -9.78
N ALA A 134 -4.03 6.43 -8.73
CA ALA A 134 -3.09 5.32 -8.85
C ALA A 134 -3.60 4.18 -9.74
N ALA A 135 -4.91 3.96 -9.80
CA ALA A 135 -5.53 2.96 -10.67
C ALA A 135 -5.60 3.38 -12.14
N GLY A 136 -5.69 4.68 -12.41
CA GLY A 136 -5.76 5.24 -13.77
C GLY A 136 -4.40 5.62 -14.37
N GLY A 137 -3.30 5.42 -13.64
CA GLY A 137 -1.96 5.73 -14.13
C GLY A 137 -1.38 4.61 -14.99
N ASP A 138 -1.17 4.90 -16.28
CA ASP A 138 -0.37 4.11 -17.23
C ASP A 138 1.14 4.33 -17.01
#